data_AF-A0A2H0NEQ4-F1
#
_entry.id   AF-A0A2H0NEQ4-F1
#
_cell.length_a   1.000
_cell.length_b   1.000
_cell.length_c   1.000
_cell.angle_alpha   90.00
_cell.angle_beta   90.00
_cell.angle_gamma   90.00
#
_symmetry.space_group_name_H-M   'P 1'
#
loop_
_entity.id
_entity.type
_entity.pdbx_description
1 polymer ?
#
loop_
_entity_poly.entity_id
_entity_poly.type
_entity_poly.pdbx_seq_one_letter_code
_entity_poly.pdbx_strand_id
1 'polypeptide(L)'
;MWKVLLFSFFLLAFWQVNLAQAKIKIIDATVSNSVKIDDFEVKLIDPSLENCWAVELRDSGIANIQQLGVYPSYKSISFQVDVSGQWEYKSVDSDNIDWAPLEGVIRENKILLRSVSALAPVKDDLSFAFQSSLDNLTVSAATEDVTIRKTLARVKNNDLHLISSFYKIEAEEQDYDLNLIYNEDNQTSKSLYSYNQESGQWTVIQSYNNFPEKVISAKIRNQVEPLIVAAFENFGIKDGIASFYDQSRYRNFNYQNGNFAASRDYAKGTKLKVTRLLSGESIDIIVNDYGPEEGTGRLIDLDIAAFEQIGSTRAGLIYVKVEPYD
;
A
#
# COMPACT_ATOMS: atom_id res chain seq x y z
N MET A 1 -31.03 -38.28 -52.82
CA MET A 1 -29.71 -38.17 -52.17
C MET A 1 -29.82 -37.17 -51.03
N TRP A 2 -29.88 -37.66 -49.79
CA TRP A 2 -30.13 -36.86 -48.58
C TRP A 2 -28.79 -36.36 -48.04
N LYS A 3 -28.63 -35.05 -47.82
CA LYS A 3 -27.45 -34.47 -47.16
C LYS A 3 -27.60 -34.58 -45.65
N VAL A 4 -26.62 -35.22 -45.00
CA VAL A 4 -26.48 -35.29 -43.54
C VAL A 4 -25.71 -34.04 -43.08
N LEU A 5 -26.31 -33.25 -42.19
CA LEU A 5 -25.65 -32.18 -41.44
C LEU A 5 -25.20 -32.76 -40.09
N LEU A 6 -23.89 -32.89 -39.88
CA LEU A 6 -23.33 -33.13 -38.55
C LEU A 6 -23.29 -31.79 -37.79
N PHE A 7 -24.05 -31.71 -36.70
CA PHE A 7 -23.88 -30.68 -35.68
C PHE A 7 -22.85 -31.18 -34.66
N SER A 8 -21.68 -30.54 -34.61
CA SER A 8 -20.72 -30.76 -33.52
C SER A 8 -21.17 -30.00 -32.28
N PHE A 9 -21.56 -30.74 -31.25
CA PHE A 9 -21.85 -30.22 -29.91
C PHE A 9 -20.52 -29.91 -29.21
N PHE A 10 -20.23 -28.64 -28.94
CA PHE A 10 -19.17 -28.26 -28.00
C PHE A 10 -19.72 -28.40 -26.58
N LEU A 11 -19.25 -29.39 -25.83
CA LEU A 11 -19.43 -29.42 -24.37
C LEU A 11 -18.56 -28.32 -23.77
N LEU A 12 -19.18 -27.22 -23.33
CA LEU A 12 -18.58 -26.27 -22.41
C LEU A 12 -18.47 -26.94 -21.04
N ALA A 13 -17.26 -27.38 -20.68
CA ALA A 13 -16.94 -27.79 -19.33
C ALA A 13 -17.00 -26.55 -18.43
N PHE A 14 -18.05 -26.43 -17.62
CA PHE A 14 -18.12 -25.46 -16.53
C PHE A 14 -17.07 -25.86 -15.48
N TRP A 15 -15.90 -25.23 -15.54
CA TRP A 15 -14.97 -25.22 -14.41
C TRP A 15 -15.62 -24.41 -13.28
N GLN A 16 -16.00 -25.09 -12.20
CA GLN A 16 -16.36 -24.41 -10.96
C GLN A 16 -15.10 -23.76 -10.39
N VAL A 17 -15.07 -22.42 -10.40
CA VAL A 17 -14.02 -21.62 -9.77
C VAL A 17 -14.31 -21.59 -8.27
N ASN A 18 -13.49 -22.27 -7.46
CA ASN A 18 -13.51 -22.08 -6.02
C ASN A 18 -12.85 -20.73 -5.71
N LEU A 19 -13.65 -19.74 -5.34
CA LEU A 19 -13.16 -18.43 -4.90
C LEU A 19 -12.43 -18.59 -3.56
N ALA A 20 -11.23 -18.02 -3.44
CA ALA A 20 -10.53 -17.93 -2.16
C ALA A 20 -11.35 -17.02 -1.20
N GLN A 21 -12.03 -17.65 -0.26
CA GLN A 21 -12.93 -16.99 0.68
C GLN A 21 -12.18 -16.65 1.96
N ALA A 22 -12.08 -15.37 2.31
CA ALA A 22 -11.63 -14.95 3.64
C ALA A 22 -12.76 -15.23 4.64
N LYS A 23 -12.42 -15.91 5.74
CA LYS A 23 -13.31 -16.09 6.89
C LYS A 23 -12.94 -15.02 7.90
N ILE A 24 -13.93 -14.25 8.36
CA ILE A 24 -13.73 -13.20 9.36
C ILE A 24 -14.64 -13.50 10.55
N LYS A 25 -14.08 -13.42 11.75
CA LYS A 25 -14.84 -13.48 12.99
C LYS A 25 -14.53 -12.25 13.83
N ILE A 26 -15.58 -11.59 14.31
CA ILE A 26 -15.48 -10.45 15.21
C ILE A 26 -15.54 -10.96 16.64
N ILE A 27 -14.65 -10.45 17.48
CA ILE A 27 -14.57 -10.73 18.91
C ILE A 27 -15.01 -9.48 19.66
N ASP A 28 -16.01 -9.61 20.52
CA ASP A 28 -16.25 -8.62 21.56
C ASP A 28 -15.39 -8.96 22.79
N ALA A 29 -14.31 -8.21 22.95
CA ALA A 29 -13.33 -8.41 24.03
C ALA A 29 -13.89 -8.18 25.44
N THR A 30 -15.10 -7.61 25.56
CA THR A 30 -15.79 -7.49 26.85
C THR A 30 -16.47 -8.80 27.29
N VAL A 31 -16.69 -9.73 26.35
CA VAL A 31 -17.40 -10.99 26.57
C VAL A 31 -16.49 -12.21 26.44
N SER A 32 -15.54 -12.18 25.50
CA SER A 32 -14.57 -13.26 25.27
C SER A 32 -13.27 -12.68 24.72
N ASN A 33 -12.13 -13.22 25.14
CA ASN A 33 -10.84 -12.91 24.53
C ASN A 33 -10.39 -13.99 23.53
N SER A 34 -11.23 -14.99 23.25
CA SER A 34 -10.93 -16.04 22.27
C SER A 34 -11.95 -16.12 21.14
N VAL A 35 -11.48 -16.56 19.97
CA VAL A 35 -12.32 -16.85 18.82
C VAL A 35 -11.84 -18.07 18.08
N LYS A 36 -12.80 -18.90 17.66
CA LYS A 36 -12.52 -20.05 16.81
C LYS A 36 -12.84 -19.72 15.36
N ILE A 37 -11.85 -19.94 14.50
CA ILE A 37 -11.94 -19.81 13.05
C ILE A 37 -11.35 -21.06 12.41
N ASP A 38 -12.21 -21.88 11.81
CA ASP A 38 -11.88 -23.24 11.39
C ASP A 38 -11.26 -24.06 12.54
N ASP A 39 -10.07 -24.61 12.33
CA ASP A 39 -9.36 -25.42 13.31
C ASP A 39 -8.48 -24.59 14.26
N PHE A 40 -8.39 -23.27 14.03
CA PHE A 40 -7.60 -22.36 14.84
C PHE A 40 -8.45 -21.70 15.93
N GLU A 41 -8.01 -21.78 17.17
CA GLU A 41 -8.51 -20.96 18.28
C GLU A 41 -7.50 -19.86 18.58
N VAL A 42 -7.87 -18.61 18.35
CA VAL A 42 -7.03 -17.43 18.60
C VAL A 42 -7.42 -16.80 19.93
N LYS A 43 -6.46 -16.66 20.85
CA LYS A 43 -6.63 -16.08 22.19
C LYS A 43 -5.86 -14.78 22.34
N LEU A 44 -6.56 -13.66 22.51
CA LEU A 44 -5.96 -12.35 22.77
C LEU A 44 -5.44 -12.29 24.21
N ILE A 45 -4.20 -11.83 24.39
CA ILE A 45 -3.52 -11.84 25.71
C ILE A 45 -3.81 -10.60 26.55
N ASP A 46 -4.03 -9.44 25.91
CA ASP A 46 -4.37 -8.18 26.60
C ASP A 46 -5.15 -7.26 25.65
N PRO A 47 -6.45 -7.54 25.42
CA PRO A 47 -7.25 -6.77 24.46
C PRO A 47 -7.68 -5.40 25.01
N SER A 48 -6.99 -4.86 26.02
CA SER A 48 -7.49 -3.74 26.81
C SER A 48 -7.74 -2.48 25.94
N LEU A 49 -8.99 -1.99 26.03
CA LEU A 49 -9.52 -0.67 25.61
C LEU A 49 -10.31 -0.58 24.29
N GLU A 50 -10.64 -1.67 23.59
CA GLU A 50 -11.63 -1.64 22.48
C GLU A 50 -12.70 -2.73 22.60
N ASN A 51 -13.92 -2.40 22.17
CA ASN A 51 -15.09 -3.29 22.28
C ASN A 51 -15.15 -4.36 21.16
N CYS A 52 -14.40 -4.23 20.06
CA CYS A 52 -14.49 -5.14 18.92
C CYS A 52 -13.14 -5.37 18.22
N TRP A 53 -12.66 -6.61 18.22
CA TRP A 53 -11.50 -7.07 17.44
C TRP A 53 -11.97 -7.94 16.27
N ALA A 54 -11.16 -8.07 15.22
CA ALA A 54 -11.46 -9.03 14.14
C ALA A 54 -10.28 -9.97 13.90
N VAL A 55 -10.57 -11.25 13.75
CA VAL A 55 -9.63 -12.27 13.31
C VAL A 55 -10.05 -12.75 11.93
N GLU A 56 -9.11 -12.67 10.99
CA GLU A 56 -9.27 -13.11 9.62
C GLU A 56 -8.37 -14.30 9.35
N LEU A 57 -8.92 -15.35 8.75
CA LEU A 57 -8.15 -16.45 8.17
C LEU A 57 -8.46 -16.51 6.68
N ARG A 58 -7.41 -16.46 5.85
CA ARG A 58 -7.53 -16.51 4.40
C ARG A 58 -6.50 -17.44 3.78
N ASP A 59 -6.83 -17.95 2.60
CA ASP A 59 -5.84 -18.57 1.72
C ASP A 59 -4.77 -17.53 1.36
N SER A 60 -3.49 -17.89 1.46
CA SER A 60 -2.38 -16.99 1.13
C SER A 60 -2.12 -16.89 -0.37
N GLY A 61 -2.72 -17.76 -1.19
CA GLY A 61 -2.39 -17.96 -2.59
C GLY A 61 -1.13 -18.80 -2.81
N ILE A 62 -0.44 -19.22 -1.73
CA ILE A 62 0.65 -20.20 -1.78
C ILE A 62 0.10 -21.55 -1.31
N ALA A 63 0.38 -22.60 -2.09
CA ALA A 63 -0.04 -23.96 -1.76
C ALA A 63 0.35 -24.33 -0.32
N ASN A 64 -0.62 -24.86 0.43
CA ASN A 64 -0.46 -25.30 1.83
C ASN A 64 -0.06 -24.19 2.82
N ILE A 65 -0.27 -22.92 2.48
CA ILE A 65 -0.04 -21.79 3.38
C ILE A 65 -1.31 -20.97 3.53
N GLN A 66 -1.68 -20.67 4.78
CA GLN A 66 -2.77 -19.77 5.12
C GLN A 66 -2.19 -18.50 5.74
N GLN A 67 -2.94 -17.40 5.68
CA GLN A 67 -2.61 -16.18 6.40
C GLN A 67 -3.64 -15.95 7.50
N LEU A 68 -3.16 -15.68 8.71
CA LEU A 68 -3.97 -15.25 9.84
C LEU A 68 -3.65 -13.81 10.18
N GLY A 69 -4.68 -12.97 10.29
CA GLY A 69 -4.58 -11.56 10.63
C GLY A 69 -5.46 -11.21 11.83
N VAL A 70 -4.95 -10.32 12.69
CA VAL A 70 -5.70 -9.76 13.81
C VAL A 70 -5.77 -8.24 13.65
N TYR A 71 -6.97 -7.69 13.81
CA TYR A 71 -7.29 -6.29 13.54
C TYR A 71 -7.93 -5.60 14.75
N PRO A 72 -7.76 -4.27 14.90
CA PRO A 72 -7.16 -3.35 13.92
C PRO A 72 -5.63 -3.47 13.76
N SER A 73 -5.14 -3.39 12.52
CA SER A 73 -3.72 -3.58 12.20
C SER A 73 -2.80 -2.42 12.62
N TYR A 74 -3.36 -1.27 12.99
CA TYR A 74 -2.61 -0.09 13.44
C TYR A 74 -2.17 -0.15 14.92
N LYS A 75 -2.59 -1.19 15.67
CA LYS A 75 -2.18 -1.43 17.07
C LYS A 75 -1.35 -2.69 17.15
N SER A 76 -0.34 -2.73 18.01
CA SER A 76 0.39 -3.97 18.29
C SER A 76 -0.49 -4.91 19.12
N ILE A 77 -0.89 -6.04 18.55
CA ILE A 77 -1.75 -7.03 19.20
C ILE A 77 -0.92 -8.26 19.57
N SER A 78 -1.10 -8.76 20.79
CA SER A 78 -0.48 -10.02 21.22
C SER A 78 -1.54 -11.11 21.38
N PHE A 79 -1.28 -12.27 20.78
CA PHE A 79 -2.22 -13.40 20.80
C PHE A 79 -1.51 -14.76 20.82
N GLN A 80 -2.25 -15.81 21.15
CA GLN A 80 -1.85 -17.21 21.02
C GLN A 80 -2.77 -17.89 20.02
N VAL A 81 -2.26 -18.92 19.34
CA VAL A 81 -3.04 -19.74 18.41
C VAL A 81 -2.95 -21.19 18.83
N ASP A 82 -4.09 -21.77 19.18
CA ASP A 82 -4.22 -23.20 19.45
C ASP A 82 -4.78 -23.91 18.21
N VAL A 83 -4.12 -24.97 17.74
CA VAL A 83 -4.54 -25.78 16.60
C VAL A 83 -4.05 -27.21 16.76
N SER A 84 -4.80 -28.18 16.24
CA SER A 84 -4.36 -29.58 16.23
C SER A 84 -3.28 -29.83 15.18
N GLY A 85 -2.30 -30.67 15.52
CA GLY A 85 -1.20 -31.04 14.62
C GLY A 85 0.04 -30.18 14.83
N GLN A 86 1.05 -30.38 13.99
CA GLN A 86 2.29 -29.60 14.03
C GLN A 86 2.22 -28.52 12.96
N TRP A 87 2.28 -27.27 13.40
CA TRP A 87 2.21 -26.09 12.56
C TRP A 87 3.42 -25.22 12.81
N GLU A 88 3.83 -24.52 11.76
CA GLU A 88 4.80 -23.46 11.84
C GLU A 88 4.16 -22.15 11.40
N TYR A 89 4.70 -21.06 11.93
CA TYR A 89 4.37 -19.73 11.47
C TYR A 89 5.62 -18.93 11.15
N LYS A 90 5.41 -17.87 10.39
CA LYS A 90 6.35 -16.76 10.32
C LYS A 90 5.58 -15.47 10.17
N SER A 91 6.20 -14.37 10.54
CA SER A 91 5.58 -13.07 10.39
C SER A 91 5.43 -12.69 8.92
N VAL A 92 4.36 -11.94 8.63
CA VAL A 92 4.23 -11.20 7.36
C VAL A 92 4.97 -9.86 7.45
N ASP A 93 5.06 -9.29 8.65
CA ASP A 93 5.45 -7.89 8.87
C ASP A 93 6.84 -7.73 9.54
N SER A 94 7.51 -8.82 9.95
CA SER A 94 8.81 -8.79 10.65
C SER A 94 9.98 -9.38 9.83
N ASP A 95 11.21 -8.99 10.20
CA ASP A 95 12.45 -9.43 9.56
C ASP A 95 12.78 -10.92 9.77
N ASN A 96 12.07 -11.59 10.69
CA ASN A 96 12.24 -13.02 10.93
C ASN A 96 11.45 -13.82 9.88
N ILE A 97 12.17 -14.26 8.84
CA ILE A 97 11.62 -15.03 7.73
C ILE A 97 11.61 -16.54 7.97
N ASP A 98 12.19 -16.99 9.08
CA ASP A 98 12.29 -18.40 9.42
C ASP A 98 10.95 -18.88 9.97
N TRP A 99 10.58 -20.08 9.53
CA TRP A 99 9.44 -20.77 10.10
C TRP A 99 9.79 -21.21 11.51
N ALA A 100 9.01 -20.73 12.47
CA ALA A 100 9.07 -21.13 13.86
C ALA A 100 7.88 -22.04 14.17
N PRO A 101 8.02 -22.99 15.12
CA PRO A 101 6.86 -23.70 15.66
C PRO A 101 5.77 -22.72 16.08
N LEU A 102 4.52 -23.02 15.76
CA LEU A 102 3.36 -22.22 16.19
C LEU A 102 3.11 -22.45 17.68
N GLU A 103 3.96 -21.85 18.50
CA GLU A 103 3.97 -21.97 19.95
C GLU A 103 4.19 -20.61 20.60
N GLY A 104 3.58 -20.41 21.77
CA GLY A 104 3.79 -19.21 22.58
C GLY A 104 3.00 -17.99 22.11
N VAL A 105 3.51 -16.81 22.47
CA VAL A 105 2.85 -15.51 22.24
C VAL A 105 3.37 -14.90 20.94
N ILE A 106 2.45 -14.66 20.01
CA ILE A 106 2.67 -13.96 18.76
C ILE A 106 2.42 -12.48 18.98
N ARG A 107 3.29 -11.62 18.46
CA ARG A 107 3.23 -10.15 18.63
C ARG A 107 3.08 -9.41 17.30
N GLU A 108 2.89 -10.17 16.23
CA GLU A 108 2.74 -9.69 14.86
C GLU A 108 1.29 -9.80 14.43
N ASN A 109 0.74 -8.70 13.91
CA ASN A 109 -0.68 -8.64 13.54
C ASN A 109 -1.04 -9.56 12.37
N LYS A 110 -0.05 -9.95 11.56
CA LYS A 110 -0.24 -10.84 10.41
C LYS A 110 0.86 -11.91 10.39
N ILE A 111 0.44 -13.16 10.27
CA ILE A 111 1.32 -14.32 10.19
C ILE A 111 0.92 -15.24 9.04
N LEU A 112 1.90 -15.92 8.46
CA LEU A 112 1.68 -17.06 7.58
C LEU A 112 1.74 -18.35 8.40
N LEU A 113 0.91 -19.31 8.05
CA LEU A 113 0.75 -20.60 8.73
C LEU A 113 0.95 -21.72 7.72
N ARG A 114 1.74 -22.73 8.07
CA ARG A 114 1.85 -23.97 7.28
C ARG A 114 1.84 -25.19 8.18
N SER A 115 1.27 -26.30 7.70
CA SER A 115 1.35 -27.57 8.41
C SER A 115 2.65 -28.29 8.09
N VAL A 116 3.33 -28.81 9.12
CA VAL A 116 4.62 -29.53 8.98
C VAL A 116 4.44 -30.86 8.25
N SER A 117 3.25 -31.45 8.26
CA SER A 117 2.93 -32.70 7.54
C SER A 117 2.73 -32.51 6.03
N ALA A 118 2.64 -31.28 5.53
CA ALA A 118 2.38 -30.97 4.12
C ALA A 118 3.67 -30.71 3.29
N LEU A 119 4.85 -30.90 3.88
CA LEU A 119 6.15 -30.64 3.23
C LEU A 119 6.60 -31.82 2.36
N ALA A 120 5.89 -32.08 1.26
CA ALA A 120 6.45 -32.74 0.08
C ALA A 120 6.77 -31.68 -0.99
N PRO A 121 7.92 -31.74 -1.68
CA PRO A 121 8.28 -30.70 -2.64
C PRO A 121 7.51 -30.93 -3.94
N VAL A 122 6.72 -29.94 -4.35
CA VAL A 122 6.15 -29.91 -5.71
C VAL A 122 6.73 -28.69 -6.43
N LYS A 123 7.48 -29.01 -7.49
CA LYS A 123 7.82 -28.11 -8.60
C LYS A 123 6.57 -27.84 -9.44
N ASP A 124 6.61 -26.71 -10.14
CA ASP A 124 5.76 -26.23 -11.23
C ASP A 124 4.63 -25.26 -10.87
N ASP A 125 4.81 -24.05 -11.41
CA ASP A 125 3.86 -23.28 -12.23
C ASP A 125 2.38 -23.40 -11.88
N LEU A 126 1.92 -22.45 -11.07
CA LEU A 126 0.50 -22.17 -10.91
C LEU A 126 0.27 -20.66 -10.93
N SER A 127 -0.28 -20.17 -12.05
CA SER A 127 -0.90 -18.86 -12.15
C SER A 127 -2.28 -18.91 -11.49
N PHE A 128 -2.50 -18.13 -10.44
CA PHE A 128 -3.80 -17.97 -9.80
C PHE A 128 -4.36 -16.57 -10.04
N ALA A 129 -5.63 -16.49 -10.47
CA ALA A 129 -6.39 -15.26 -10.46
C ALA A 129 -6.95 -15.05 -9.04
N PHE A 130 -6.45 -14.02 -8.35
CA PHE A 130 -6.95 -13.61 -7.03
C PHE A 130 -7.80 -12.36 -7.18
N GLN A 131 -9.04 -12.41 -6.68
CA GLN A 131 -9.94 -11.27 -6.58
C GLN A 131 -10.15 -10.99 -5.09
N SER A 132 -9.30 -10.15 -4.48
CA SER A 132 -9.66 -9.47 -3.24
C SER A 132 -10.38 -8.17 -3.57
N SER A 133 -11.56 -8.01 -3.00
CA SER A 133 -12.47 -6.88 -3.19
C SER A 133 -12.07 -5.63 -2.40
N LEU A 134 -10.77 -5.32 -2.31
CA LEU A 134 -10.29 -4.12 -1.60
C LEU A 134 -9.34 -3.21 -2.40
N ASP A 135 -8.92 -3.57 -3.61
CA ASP A 135 -7.99 -2.74 -4.40
C ASP A 135 -8.35 -2.74 -5.90
N ASN A 136 -8.70 -1.57 -6.46
CA ASN A 136 -9.05 -1.40 -7.87
C ASN A 136 -7.86 -0.86 -8.68
N LEU A 137 -6.73 -1.58 -8.73
CA LEU A 137 -5.71 -1.26 -9.76
C LEU A 137 -6.34 -1.51 -11.13
N THR A 138 -6.48 -0.46 -11.91
CA THR A 138 -6.95 -0.49 -13.29
C THR A 138 -5.80 -0.14 -14.23
N VAL A 139 -5.79 -0.78 -15.40
CA VAL A 139 -4.91 -0.40 -16.51
C VAL A 139 -5.77 0.11 -17.64
N SER A 140 -5.32 1.21 -18.23
CA SER A 140 -5.84 1.74 -19.48
C SER A 140 -4.73 1.66 -20.53
N ALA A 141 -4.91 0.81 -21.54
CA ALA A 141 -3.94 0.64 -22.62
C ALA A 141 -4.59 0.89 -23.98
N ALA A 142 -3.77 1.17 -25.00
CA ALA A 142 -4.25 1.38 -26.37
C ALA A 142 -4.72 0.07 -27.03
N THR A 143 -4.14 -1.07 -26.63
CA THR A 143 -4.57 -2.41 -27.05
C THR A 143 -4.97 -3.25 -25.83
N GLU A 144 -5.63 -4.39 -26.07
CA GLU A 144 -6.02 -5.34 -25.01
C GLU A 144 -4.85 -6.22 -24.53
N ASP A 145 -3.63 -6.03 -25.06
CA ASP A 145 -2.46 -6.87 -24.80
C ASP A 145 -1.74 -6.50 -23.48
N VAL A 146 -2.45 -5.96 -22.49
CA VAL A 146 -1.94 -5.79 -21.13
C VAL A 146 -2.71 -6.69 -20.18
N THR A 147 -1.99 -7.60 -19.52
CA THR A 147 -2.57 -8.46 -18.49
C THR A 147 -2.09 -8.02 -17.11
N ILE A 148 -3.01 -7.99 -16.15
CA ILE A 148 -2.71 -7.74 -14.74
C ILE A 148 -3.14 -8.96 -13.96
N ARG A 149 -2.25 -9.45 -13.09
CA ARG A 149 -2.57 -10.52 -12.14
C ARG A 149 -2.04 -10.14 -10.78
N LYS A 150 -2.77 -10.47 -9.72
CA LYS A 150 -2.22 -10.34 -8.38
C LYS A 150 -1.09 -11.35 -8.19
N THR A 151 -0.07 -10.97 -7.44
CA THR A 151 1.13 -11.79 -7.21
C THR A 151 1.64 -11.62 -5.78
N LEU A 152 2.79 -12.20 -5.48
CA LEU A 152 3.50 -12.01 -4.22
C LEU A 152 4.88 -11.43 -4.48
N ALA A 153 5.28 -10.49 -3.63
CA ALA A 153 6.60 -9.88 -3.67
C ALA A 153 7.10 -9.66 -2.24
N ARG A 154 8.41 -9.60 -2.08
CA ARG A 154 9.03 -9.34 -0.76
C ARG A 154 8.96 -7.86 -0.46
N VAL A 155 8.64 -7.51 0.77
CA VAL A 155 8.75 -6.13 1.27
C VAL A 155 9.83 -6.13 2.34
N LYS A 156 10.81 -5.24 2.21
CA LYS A 156 11.72 -4.91 3.32
C LYS A 156 11.15 -3.68 4.00
N ASN A 157 10.72 -3.82 5.24
CA ASN A 157 10.00 -2.79 5.96
C ASN A 157 10.99 -1.74 6.49
N ASN A 158 11.33 -0.78 5.62
CA ASN A 158 11.93 0.51 6.01
C ASN A 158 10.79 1.49 6.29
N ASP A 159 10.84 2.73 5.77
CA ASP A 159 9.74 3.70 5.84
C ASP A 159 8.53 3.34 4.96
N LEU A 160 8.62 2.26 4.17
CA LEU A 160 7.60 1.85 3.20
C LEU A 160 6.59 0.89 3.81
N HIS A 161 5.31 1.26 3.81
CA HIS A 161 4.20 0.45 4.31
C HIS A 161 3.24 0.10 3.18
N LEU A 162 2.98 -1.20 2.97
CA LEU A 162 2.16 -1.70 1.87
C LEU A 162 0.67 -1.34 2.07
N ILE A 163 0.07 -0.70 1.07
CA ILE A 163 -1.35 -0.28 1.07
C ILE A 163 -2.17 -0.87 -0.09
N SER A 164 -1.60 -1.82 -0.83
CA SER A 164 -2.31 -2.54 -1.89
C SER A 164 -1.89 -3.99 -1.98
N SER A 165 -2.57 -4.76 -2.82
CA SER A 165 -2.04 -6.02 -3.35
C SER A 165 -0.75 -5.79 -4.15
N PHE A 166 0.03 -6.85 -4.39
CA PHE A 166 1.05 -6.84 -5.44
C PHE A 166 0.43 -7.24 -6.76
N TYR A 167 0.86 -6.61 -7.85
CA TYR A 167 0.36 -6.84 -9.19
C TYR A 167 1.52 -7.14 -10.12
N LYS A 168 1.45 -8.24 -10.85
CA LYS A 168 2.29 -8.49 -12.01
C LYS A 168 1.57 -7.98 -13.25
N ILE A 169 2.25 -7.13 -14.00
CA ILE A 169 1.77 -6.54 -15.26
C ILE A 169 2.64 -7.07 -16.38
N GLU A 170 2.01 -7.67 -17.39
CA GLU A 170 2.65 -8.17 -18.60
C GLU A 170 2.06 -7.40 -19.79
N ALA A 171 2.91 -6.77 -20.59
CA ALA A 171 2.52 -5.98 -21.75
C ALA A 171 3.48 -6.25 -22.92
N GLU A 172 2.96 -6.32 -24.14
CA GLU A 172 3.74 -6.54 -25.36
C GLU A 172 4.23 -5.19 -25.95
N GLU A 173 5.34 -4.66 -25.43
CA GLU A 173 6.03 -3.46 -25.95
C GLU A 173 5.11 -2.26 -26.23
N GLN A 174 4.25 -1.91 -25.26
CA GLN A 174 3.30 -0.81 -25.39
C GLN A 174 3.24 0.12 -24.18
N ASP A 175 2.67 1.30 -24.41
CA ASP A 175 2.39 2.29 -23.39
C ASP A 175 1.03 2.03 -22.74
N TYR A 176 0.96 2.22 -21.42
CA TYR A 176 -0.29 2.10 -20.68
C TYR A 176 -0.29 2.98 -19.43
N ASP A 177 -1.49 3.35 -18.99
CA ASP A 177 -1.72 4.09 -17.76
C ASP A 177 -2.16 3.13 -16.64
N LEU A 178 -1.56 3.27 -15.47
CA LEU A 178 -1.96 2.62 -14.23
C LEU A 178 -2.76 3.58 -13.37
N ASN A 179 -3.87 3.13 -12.81
CA ASN A 179 -4.61 3.87 -11.79
C ASN A 179 -4.94 2.96 -10.61
N LEU A 180 -4.41 3.29 -9.43
CA LEU A 180 -4.65 2.54 -8.19
C LEU A 180 -5.47 3.39 -7.23
N ILE A 181 -6.63 2.88 -6.82
CA ILE A 181 -7.46 3.49 -5.77
C ILE A 181 -7.02 2.96 -4.40
N TYR A 182 -6.85 3.85 -3.43
CA TYR A 182 -6.49 3.52 -2.04
C TYR A 182 -7.52 4.08 -1.04
N ASN A 183 -7.45 3.66 0.23
CA ASN A 183 -8.49 3.98 1.23
C ASN A 183 -8.01 4.87 2.38
N GLU A 184 -6.70 4.95 2.59
CA GLU A 184 -6.07 5.63 3.72
C GLU A 184 -6.38 7.14 3.71
N ASP A 185 -6.73 7.66 4.89
CA ASP A 185 -7.14 9.06 5.11
C ASP A 185 -6.02 9.95 5.70
N ASN A 186 -4.79 9.44 5.75
CA ASN A 186 -3.65 10.16 6.30
C ASN A 186 -2.86 10.92 5.21
N GLN A 187 -2.06 11.90 5.65
CA GLN A 187 -1.17 12.69 4.82
C GLN A 187 0.16 11.99 4.48
N THR A 188 0.37 10.73 4.87
CA THR A 188 1.58 10.00 4.50
C THR A 188 1.62 9.85 2.98
N SER A 189 2.76 10.16 2.38
CA SER A 189 2.88 10.15 0.92
C SER A 189 2.70 8.76 0.35
N LYS A 190 1.96 8.66 -0.75
CA LYS A 190 1.61 7.41 -1.40
C LYS A 190 2.12 7.40 -2.83
N SER A 191 2.75 6.31 -3.23
CA SER A 191 3.25 6.18 -4.59
C SER A 191 3.19 4.74 -5.04
N LEU A 192 3.20 4.55 -6.37
CA LEU A 192 3.43 3.24 -6.94
C LEU A 192 4.93 2.95 -6.90
N TYR A 193 5.28 1.70 -6.61
CA TYR A 193 6.64 1.20 -6.63
C TYR A 193 6.71 -0.02 -7.54
N SER A 194 7.85 -0.20 -8.17
CA SER A 194 8.22 -1.39 -8.93
C SER A 194 9.20 -2.24 -8.14
N TYR A 195 9.02 -3.56 -8.17
CA TYR A 195 9.91 -4.50 -7.51
C TYR A 195 10.98 -5.00 -8.48
N ASN A 196 12.24 -4.77 -8.12
CA ASN A 196 13.38 -5.35 -8.81
C ASN A 196 13.67 -6.73 -8.21
N GLN A 197 13.46 -7.79 -9.00
CA GLN A 197 13.61 -9.17 -8.54
C GLN A 197 15.07 -9.58 -8.24
N GLU A 198 16.04 -8.99 -8.94
CA GLU A 198 17.46 -9.29 -8.78
C GLU A 198 18.02 -8.74 -7.47
N SER A 199 17.70 -7.48 -7.17
CA SER A 199 18.16 -6.79 -5.96
C SER A 199 17.22 -6.98 -4.76
N GLY A 200 15.97 -7.39 -5.01
CA GLY A 200 14.92 -7.49 -4.00
C GLY A 200 14.51 -6.13 -3.42
N GLN A 201 14.62 -5.07 -4.21
CA GLN A 201 14.35 -3.69 -3.79
C GLN A 201 13.13 -3.11 -4.50
N TRP A 202 12.40 -2.24 -3.82
CA TRP A 202 11.32 -1.45 -4.39
C TRP A 202 11.84 -0.09 -4.83
N THR A 203 11.52 0.31 -6.07
CA THR A 203 11.88 1.61 -6.62
C THR A 203 10.61 2.38 -6.96
N VAL A 204 10.53 3.63 -6.54
CA VAL A 204 9.37 4.49 -6.82
C VAL A 204 9.17 4.63 -8.33
N ILE A 205 7.93 4.44 -8.77
CA ILE A 205 7.49 4.76 -10.13
C ILE A 205 7.08 6.22 -10.12
N GLN A 206 7.46 6.97 -11.14
CA GLN A 206 6.95 8.33 -11.31
C GLN A 206 5.43 8.28 -11.45
N SER A 207 4.74 8.73 -10.41
CA SER A 207 3.29 8.67 -10.30
C SER A 207 2.73 9.98 -9.77
N TYR A 208 1.52 10.33 -10.20
CA TYR A 208 0.72 11.40 -9.65
C TYR A 208 -0.22 10.84 -8.59
N ASN A 209 -0.07 11.26 -7.34
CA ASN A 209 -1.04 10.97 -6.30
C ASN A 209 -2.15 12.04 -6.29
N ASN A 210 -3.34 11.69 -6.77
CA ASN A 210 -4.54 12.50 -6.63
C ASN A 210 -5.11 12.33 -5.22
N PHE A 211 -4.52 13.07 -4.28
CA PHE A 211 -4.80 12.95 -2.86
C PHE A 211 -6.31 13.06 -2.50
N PRO A 212 -7.09 14.02 -3.05
CA PRO A 212 -8.54 14.10 -2.80
C PRO A 212 -9.35 12.91 -3.29
N GLU A 213 -9.05 12.42 -4.49
CA GLU A 213 -9.78 11.30 -5.12
C GLU A 213 -9.25 9.93 -4.68
N LYS A 214 -8.16 9.92 -3.91
CA LYS A 214 -7.43 8.73 -3.46
C LYS A 214 -7.02 7.80 -4.60
N VAL A 215 -6.49 8.38 -5.68
CA VAL A 215 -6.04 7.64 -6.86
C VAL A 215 -4.58 7.96 -7.17
N ILE A 216 -3.74 6.93 -7.27
CA ILE A 216 -2.37 7.04 -7.75
C ILE A 216 -2.36 6.67 -9.24
N SER A 217 -1.95 7.61 -10.09
CA SER A 217 -1.87 7.43 -11.54
C SER A 217 -0.41 7.41 -12.02
N ALA A 218 -0.03 6.44 -12.85
CA ALA A 218 1.30 6.38 -13.45
C ALA A 218 1.21 6.06 -14.94
N LYS A 219 2.11 6.66 -15.73
CA LYS A 219 2.27 6.31 -17.14
C LYS A 219 3.48 5.40 -17.30
N ILE A 220 3.26 4.19 -17.78
CA ILE A 220 4.35 3.27 -18.08
C ILE A 220 4.59 3.31 -19.59
N ARG A 221 5.86 3.38 -19.97
CA ARG A 221 6.29 3.55 -21.35
C ARG A 221 7.17 2.40 -21.78
N ASN A 222 6.95 1.87 -22.98
CA ASN A 222 7.76 0.83 -23.62
C ASN A 222 8.15 -0.31 -22.67
N GLN A 223 7.19 -0.85 -21.92
CA GLN A 223 7.46 -1.99 -21.05
C GLN A 223 7.75 -3.23 -21.91
N VAL A 224 8.91 -3.85 -21.71
CA VAL A 224 9.31 -5.08 -22.42
C VAL A 224 9.27 -6.30 -21.49
N GLU A 225 9.57 -6.11 -20.21
CA GLU A 225 9.63 -7.16 -19.20
C GLU A 225 8.48 -7.05 -18.19
N PRO A 226 7.99 -8.16 -17.63
CA PRO A 226 6.94 -8.13 -16.61
C PRO A 226 7.30 -7.24 -15.42
N LEU A 227 6.38 -6.36 -15.04
CA LEU A 227 6.56 -5.41 -13.94
C LEU A 227 5.76 -5.89 -12.74
N ILE A 228 6.42 -6.00 -11.59
CA ILE A 228 5.72 -6.21 -10.32
C ILE A 228 5.56 -4.86 -9.65
N VAL A 229 4.32 -4.45 -9.38
CA VAL A 229 3.98 -3.17 -8.77
C VAL A 229 3.14 -3.32 -7.50
N ALA A 230 3.26 -2.35 -6.61
CA ALA A 230 2.35 -2.13 -5.49
C ALA A 230 2.38 -0.66 -5.07
N ALA A 231 1.34 -0.22 -4.37
CA ALA A 231 1.32 1.07 -3.71
C ALA A 231 1.84 0.95 -2.27
N PHE A 232 2.68 1.92 -1.89
CA PHE A 232 3.21 2.04 -0.54
C PHE A 232 2.99 3.45 -0.01
N GLU A 233 2.73 3.52 1.29
CA GLU A 233 2.96 4.72 2.09
C GLU A 233 4.44 4.86 2.42
N ASN A 234 4.96 6.08 2.42
CA ASN A 234 6.29 6.38 2.95
C ASN A 234 6.17 7.30 4.17
N PHE A 235 6.37 6.77 5.36
CA PHE A 235 6.19 7.51 6.62
C PHE A 235 7.14 8.70 6.81
N GLY A 236 8.27 8.74 6.11
CA GLY A 236 9.19 9.88 6.13
C GLY A 236 8.70 11.08 5.31
N ILE A 237 7.62 10.91 4.55
CA ILE A 237 7.18 11.84 3.51
C ILE A 237 5.69 12.14 3.67
N LYS A 238 5.30 13.40 3.39
CA LYS A 238 3.90 13.80 3.42
C LYS A 238 3.40 14.35 2.09
N ASP A 239 2.18 13.98 1.72
CA ASP A 239 1.40 14.63 0.67
C ASP A 239 0.33 15.52 1.31
N GLY A 240 0.07 16.69 0.73
CA GLY A 240 -0.94 17.59 1.26
C GLY A 240 -1.08 18.88 0.49
N ILE A 241 -1.86 19.80 1.06
CA ILE A 241 -2.13 21.12 0.47
C ILE A 241 -1.03 22.08 0.89
N ALA A 242 -0.42 22.77 -0.08
CA ALA A 242 0.41 23.94 0.15
C ALA A 242 -0.33 25.23 -0.21
N SER A 243 -0.04 26.29 0.54
CA SER A 243 -0.40 27.66 0.17
C SER A 243 0.84 28.55 0.19
N PHE A 244 0.65 29.88 0.19
CA PHE A 244 1.77 30.82 0.30
C PHE A 244 1.48 32.02 1.20
N TYR A 245 2.56 32.59 1.72
CA TYR A 245 2.60 33.88 2.41
C TYR A 245 3.65 34.79 1.77
N ASP A 246 3.62 36.09 2.08
CA ASP A 246 4.57 37.06 1.56
C ASP A 246 5.32 37.70 2.73
N GLN A 247 6.49 37.14 3.06
CA GLN A 247 7.21 37.54 4.26
C GLN A 247 7.81 38.94 4.15
N SER A 248 8.02 39.45 2.92
CA SER A 248 8.46 40.81 2.65
C SER A 248 7.50 41.89 3.17
N ARG A 249 6.26 41.52 3.55
CA ARG A 249 5.31 42.43 4.20
C ARG A 249 5.74 42.83 5.61
N TYR A 250 6.58 42.04 6.26
CA TYR A 250 7.09 42.29 7.60
C TYR A 250 8.39 43.11 7.59
N ARG A 251 8.41 44.20 6.82
CA ARG A 251 9.60 45.02 6.53
C ARG A 251 10.34 45.52 7.76
N ASN A 252 9.61 45.79 8.85
CA ASN A 252 10.20 46.25 10.12
C ASN A 252 11.15 45.22 10.77
N PHE A 253 11.07 43.95 10.35
CA PHE A 253 11.94 42.87 10.79
C PHE A 253 13.04 42.53 9.77
N ASN A 254 13.17 43.31 8.69
CA ASN A 254 14.13 43.09 7.60
C ASN A 254 14.02 41.71 6.92
N TYR A 255 12.83 41.08 6.94
CA TYR A 255 12.59 39.83 6.23
C TYR A 255 12.51 40.05 4.71
N GLN A 256 13.11 39.14 3.96
CA GLN A 256 13.18 39.15 2.50
C GLN A 256 12.69 37.82 1.96
N ASN A 257 11.87 37.83 0.90
CA ASN A 257 11.37 36.62 0.26
C ASN A 257 12.51 35.68 -0.20
N GLY A 258 12.21 34.40 -0.29
CA GLY A 258 13.19 33.38 -0.67
C GLY A 258 12.64 31.97 -0.61
N ASN A 259 13.53 30.98 -0.65
CA ASN A 259 13.16 29.56 -0.60
C ASN A 259 12.89 29.10 0.83
N PHE A 260 11.77 29.58 1.39
CA PHE A 260 11.39 29.36 2.78
C PHE A 260 9.98 28.80 2.91
N ALA A 261 9.68 28.25 4.09
CA ALA A 261 8.36 27.77 4.43
C ALA A 261 8.03 27.91 5.92
N ALA A 262 6.73 28.03 6.21
CA ALA A 262 6.16 27.86 7.52
C ALA A 262 5.63 26.42 7.68
N SER A 263 5.99 25.77 8.78
CA SER A 263 5.56 24.40 9.08
C SER A 263 5.25 24.18 10.57
N ARG A 264 4.24 23.34 10.85
CA ARG A 264 3.92 22.78 12.17
C ARG A 264 4.59 21.43 12.40
N ASP A 265 4.77 20.68 11.32
CA ASP A 265 5.22 19.29 11.37
C ASP A 265 6.76 19.17 11.35
N TYR A 266 7.42 20.09 10.65
CA TYR A 266 8.87 20.20 10.55
C TYR A 266 9.39 21.37 11.38
N ALA A 267 10.50 21.16 12.10
CA ALA A 267 11.13 22.17 12.92
C ALA A 267 11.79 23.27 12.08
N LYS A 268 11.98 24.46 12.67
CA LYS A 268 12.78 25.51 12.02
C LYS A 268 14.19 25.01 11.74
N GLY A 269 14.70 25.30 10.55
CA GLY A 269 15.99 24.84 10.03
C GLY A 269 15.91 23.53 9.23
N THR A 270 14.78 22.80 9.27
CA THR A 270 14.62 21.60 8.43
C THR A 270 14.66 21.98 6.96
N LYS A 271 15.42 21.22 6.18
CA LYS A 271 15.50 21.33 4.72
C LYS A 271 14.51 20.36 4.09
N LEU A 272 13.65 20.88 3.23
CA LEU A 272 12.59 20.12 2.59
C LEU A 272 12.62 20.31 1.09
N LYS A 273 12.45 19.22 0.37
CA LYS A 273 12.14 19.21 -1.05
C LYS A 273 10.63 19.20 -1.17
N VAL A 274 10.09 20.22 -1.83
CA VAL A 274 8.66 20.38 -2.05
C VAL A 274 8.40 20.17 -3.54
N THR A 275 7.68 19.12 -3.88
CA THR A 275 7.34 18.76 -5.25
C THR A 275 5.86 19.02 -5.48
N ARG A 276 5.50 19.81 -6.49
CA ARG A 276 4.10 19.96 -6.90
C ARG A 276 3.64 18.68 -7.56
N LEU A 277 2.62 18.03 -6.99
CA LEU A 277 2.16 16.73 -7.46
C LEU A 277 1.70 16.76 -8.93
N LEU A 278 0.99 17.82 -9.33
CA LEU A 278 0.44 17.94 -10.68
C LEU A 278 1.51 18.08 -11.78
N SER A 279 2.56 18.88 -11.57
CA SER A 279 3.59 19.15 -12.59
C SER A 279 4.86 18.30 -12.42
N GLY A 280 5.11 17.79 -11.21
CA GLY A 280 6.37 17.13 -10.86
C GLY A 280 7.53 18.11 -10.63
N GLU A 281 7.30 19.42 -10.77
CA GLU A 281 8.31 20.45 -10.48
C GLU A 281 8.59 20.49 -8.99
N SER A 282 9.86 20.63 -8.62
CA SER A 282 10.30 20.62 -7.22
C SER A 282 11.23 21.76 -6.90
N ILE A 283 11.17 22.22 -5.66
CA ILE A 283 12.09 23.20 -5.09
C ILE A 283 12.60 22.73 -3.74
N ASP A 284 13.80 23.18 -3.41
CA ASP A 284 14.40 22.99 -2.12
C ASP A 284 14.18 24.24 -1.27
N ILE A 285 13.65 24.06 -0.06
CA ILE A 285 13.35 25.13 0.88
C ILE A 285 13.92 24.85 2.27
N ILE A 286 13.96 25.89 3.11
CA ILE A 286 14.26 25.78 4.53
C ILE A 286 13.06 26.25 5.33
N VAL A 287 12.65 25.46 6.32
CA VAL A 287 11.61 25.88 7.27
C VAL A 287 12.14 27.01 8.14
N ASN A 288 11.54 28.19 8.06
CA ASN A 288 11.95 29.37 8.84
C ASN A 288 10.84 29.89 9.76
N ASP A 289 9.61 29.43 9.57
CA ASP A 289 8.47 29.93 10.32
C ASP A 289 7.51 28.83 10.80
N TYR A 290 6.59 29.20 11.68
CA TYR A 290 5.54 28.33 12.19
C TYR A 290 4.20 28.66 11.55
N GLY A 291 3.45 27.62 11.20
CA GLY A 291 2.21 27.68 10.43
C GLY A 291 2.11 26.40 9.60
N PRO A 292 1.06 26.17 8.80
CA PRO A 292 -0.18 26.91 8.71
C PRO A 292 -0.99 26.90 10.03
N GLU A 293 -2.03 27.73 10.17
CA GLU A 293 -2.93 27.67 11.34
C GLU A 293 -3.62 26.30 11.47
N GLU A 294 -3.93 25.90 12.72
CA GLU A 294 -4.67 24.67 12.99
C GLU A 294 -6.02 24.64 12.30
N GLY A 295 -6.47 23.46 11.86
CA GLY A 295 -7.78 23.29 11.25
C GLY A 295 -7.89 23.79 9.81
N THR A 296 -6.83 24.39 9.24
CA THR A 296 -6.83 24.79 7.82
C THR A 296 -6.69 23.61 6.86
N GLY A 297 -6.26 22.44 7.35
CA GLY A 297 -5.99 21.24 6.53
C GLY A 297 -4.76 21.38 5.60
N ARG A 298 -4.03 22.50 5.69
CA ARG A 298 -2.81 22.74 4.91
C ARG A 298 -1.62 22.06 5.57
N LEU A 299 -0.77 21.46 4.75
CA LEU A 299 0.47 20.81 5.16
C LEU A 299 1.60 21.82 5.37
N ILE A 300 1.73 22.79 4.46
CA ILE A 300 2.86 23.73 4.45
C ILE A 300 2.47 25.07 3.81
N ASP A 301 2.97 26.18 4.34
CA ASP A 301 2.83 27.49 3.70
C ASP A 301 4.20 27.93 3.16
N LEU A 302 4.33 28.04 1.84
CA LEU A 302 5.57 28.46 1.18
C LEU A 302 5.69 29.99 1.19
N ASP A 303 6.90 30.52 1.22
CA ASP A 303 7.07 31.94 0.86
C ASP A 303 6.68 32.16 -0.61
N ILE A 304 6.16 33.33 -0.95
CA ILE A 304 5.65 33.64 -2.29
C ILE A 304 6.70 33.42 -3.38
N ALA A 305 7.97 33.72 -3.11
CA ALA A 305 9.05 33.49 -4.08
C ALA A 305 9.34 31.99 -4.30
N ALA A 306 9.15 31.15 -3.28
CA ALA A 306 9.22 29.71 -3.40
C ALA A 306 8.00 29.16 -4.17
N PHE A 307 6.80 29.59 -3.79
CA PHE A 307 5.56 29.13 -4.42
C PHE A 307 5.54 29.42 -5.93
N GLU A 308 5.98 30.61 -6.35
CA GLU A 308 6.03 31.03 -7.76
C GLU A 308 6.94 30.17 -8.64
N GLN A 309 7.91 29.45 -8.07
CA GLN A 309 8.79 28.54 -8.81
C GLN A 309 8.13 27.22 -9.19
N ILE A 310 7.10 26.79 -8.46
CA ILE A 310 6.38 25.53 -8.73
C ILE A 310 4.89 25.73 -9.02
N GLY A 311 4.37 26.95 -8.87
CA GLY A 311 2.93 27.23 -8.91
C GLY A 311 2.61 28.67 -9.29
N SER A 312 1.42 28.88 -9.85
CA SER A 312 0.89 30.23 -10.04
C SER A 312 0.18 30.69 -8.77
N THR A 313 0.52 31.87 -8.25
CA THR A 313 -0.14 32.49 -7.08
C THR A 313 -1.66 32.65 -7.28
N ARG A 314 -2.14 32.68 -8.53
CA ARG A 314 -3.58 32.67 -8.86
C ARG A 314 -4.30 31.39 -8.46
N ALA A 315 -3.59 30.29 -8.30
CA ALA A 315 -4.16 29.03 -7.82
C ALA A 315 -4.56 29.13 -6.34
N GLY A 316 -3.86 29.97 -5.55
CA GLY A 316 -4.03 30.07 -4.10
C GLY A 316 -3.48 28.85 -3.35
N LEU A 317 -3.96 27.67 -3.71
CA LEU A 317 -3.61 26.38 -3.13
C LEU A 317 -3.10 25.43 -4.21
N ILE A 318 -2.14 24.58 -3.87
CA ILE A 318 -1.64 23.49 -4.71
C ILE A 318 -1.45 22.22 -3.89
N TYR A 319 -1.49 21.06 -4.54
CA TYR A 319 -1.12 19.79 -3.89
C TYR A 319 0.36 19.52 -4.07
N VAL A 320 1.03 19.18 -2.96
CA VAL A 320 2.48 18.96 -2.90
C VAL A 320 2.83 17.68 -2.17
N LYS A 321 3.99 17.13 -2.51
CA LYS A 321 4.75 16.15 -1.75
C LYS A 321 5.89 16.87 -1.04
N VAL A 322 6.11 16.58 0.24
CA VAL A 322 7.12 17.20 1.10
C VAL A 322 8.05 16.14 1.67
N GLU A 323 9.34 16.27 1.34
CA GLU A 323 10.39 15.27 1.60
C GLU A 323 11.57 15.94 2.32
N PRO A 324 11.93 15.53 3.56
CA PRO A 324 13.22 15.90 4.15
C PRO A 324 14.37 15.32 3.32
N TYR A 325 15.46 16.07 3.12
CA TYR A 325 16.60 15.63 2.31
C TYR A 325 17.99 15.76 2.95
N ASP A 326 18.07 16.04 4.26
CA ASP A 326 19.33 16.28 4.99
C ASP A 326 19.36 15.64 6.37
#